data_AF-A0A397UGA2-F1
#
_entry.id   AF-A0A397UGA2-F1
#
_cell.length_a   1.000
_cell.length_b   1.000
_cell.length_c   1.000
_cell.angle_alpha   90.00
_cell.angle_beta   90.00
_cell.angle_gamma   90.00
#
_symmetry.space_group_name_H-M   'P 1'
#
loop_
_entity.id
_entity.type
_entity.pdbx_description
1 polymer ?
#
loop_
_entity_poly.entity_id
_entity_poly.type
_entity_poly.pdbx_seq_one_letter_code
_entity_poly.pdbx_strand_id
1 'polypeptide(L)'
;MFGYFMYRTVCNVVGYLYPAYASFKAIKANNTKNIMAWLTYWIVMALFSVGEGTADNFIFWLPFYYEIKMIFVIWLILPQTQGAKRIYDSYVVPTLTRYEKEIDKKLGMAQEQVTNQGSELVKQGLELSKQGLAKLYEVAAEGILKGKND
;
A
#
# COMPACT_ATOMS: atom_id res chain seq x y z
N MET A 1 -2.82 -23.30 17.35
CA MET A 1 -3.75 -23.00 16.22
C MET A 1 -4.88 -22.06 16.63
N PHE A 2 -5.65 -22.35 17.69
CA PHE A 2 -6.75 -21.50 18.17
C PHE A 2 -6.31 -20.09 18.61
N GLY A 3 -5.22 -19.97 19.39
CA GLY A 3 -4.70 -18.67 19.83
C GLY A 3 -4.25 -17.76 18.68
N TYR A 4 -3.65 -18.32 17.62
CA TYR A 4 -3.26 -17.57 16.43
C TYR A 4 -4.47 -17.03 15.65
N PHE A 5 -5.55 -17.82 15.55
CA PHE A 5 -6.78 -17.39 14.90
C PHE A 5 -7.51 -16.29 15.69
N MET A 6 -7.56 -16.42 17.02
CA MET A 6 -8.13 -15.41 17.91
C MET A 6 -7.31 -14.11 17.87
N TYR A 7 -5.99 -14.21 17.97
CA TYR A 7 -5.06 -13.10 17.80
C TYR A 7 -5.32 -12.32 16.50
N ARG A 8 -5.32 -13.03 15.37
CA ARG A 8 -5.47 -12.43 14.05
C ARG A 8 -6.83 -11.74 13.89
N THR A 9 -7.89 -12.34 14.43
CA THR A 9 -9.24 -11.76 14.36
C THR A 9 -9.32 -10.50 15.22
N VAL A 10 -8.79 -10.53 16.45
CA VAL A 10 -8.78 -9.38 17.36
C VAL A 10 -7.93 -8.24 16.79
N CYS A 11 -6.75 -8.53 16.27
CA CYS A 11 -5.90 -7.51 15.66
C CYS A 11 -6.52 -6.92 14.39
N ASN A 12 -7.17 -7.72 13.56
CA ASN A 12 -7.86 -7.21 12.38
C ASN A 12 -9.04 -6.30 12.75
N VAL A 13 -9.86 -6.69 13.73
CA VAL A 13 -11.05 -5.91 14.10
C VAL A 13 -10.69 -4.70 14.97
N VAL A 14 -9.96 -4.92 16.07
CA VAL A 14 -9.64 -3.86 17.03
C VAL A 14 -8.50 -2.98 16.51
N GLY A 15 -7.52 -3.56 15.81
CA GLY A 15 -6.38 -2.82 15.26
C GLY A 15 -6.64 -2.10 13.94
N TYR A 16 -7.64 -2.51 13.16
CA TYR A 16 -7.96 -1.83 11.89
C TYR A 16 -9.36 -1.24 11.84
N LEU A 17 -10.42 -1.98 12.19
CA LEU A 17 -11.79 -1.44 12.06
C LEU A 17 -12.05 -0.28 13.03
N TYR A 18 -11.67 -0.40 14.30
CA TYR A 18 -11.91 0.67 15.27
C TYR A 18 -11.18 1.98 14.92
N PRO A 19 -9.86 1.97 14.65
CA PRO A 19 -9.12 3.16 14.23
C PRO A 19 -9.61 3.72 12.89
N ALA A 20 -10.08 2.87 11.97
CA ALA A 20 -10.65 3.33 10.70
C ALA A 20 -11.94 4.14 10.92
N TYR A 21 -12.86 3.65 11.74
CA TYR A 21 -14.07 4.39 12.10
C TYR A 21 -13.75 5.68 12.87
N ALA A 22 -12.80 5.62 13.81
CA ALA A 22 -12.40 6.79 14.57
C ALA A 22 -11.70 7.84 13.70
N SER A 23 -10.90 7.42 12.72
CA SER A 23 -10.29 8.28 11.69
C SER A 23 -11.37 8.96 10.84
N PHE A 24 -12.36 8.21 10.37
CA PHE A 24 -13.51 8.76 9.64
C PHE A 24 -14.24 9.83 10.45
N LYS A 25 -14.53 9.54 11.73
CA LYS A 25 -15.17 10.51 12.63
C LYS A 25 -14.30 11.75 12.85
N ALA A 26 -12.99 11.60 12.97
CA ALA A 26 -12.05 12.72 13.12
C ALA A 26 -11.99 13.61 11.88
N ILE A 27 -11.97 13.01 10.68
CA ILE A 27 -12.03 13.72 9.40
C ILE A 27 -13.35 14.48 9.27
N LYS A 28 -14.48 13.82 9.55
CA LYS A 28 -15.81 14.47 9.49
C LYS A 28 -15.93 15.64 10.46
N ALA A 29 -15.31 15.54 11.65
CA ALA A 29 -15.29 16.61 12.63
C ALA A 29 -14.27 17.72 12.34
N ASN A 30 -13.49 17.60 11.25
CA ASN A 30 -12.39 18.48 10.87
C ASN A 30 -11.42 18.79 12.03
N ASN A 31 -11.22 17.82 12.93
CA ASN A 31 -10.37 17.99 14.10
C ASN A 31 -8.95 17.55 13.76
N THR A 32 -8.11 18.52 13.37
CA THR A 32 -6.73 18.29 12.95
C THR A 32 -5.90 17.54 14.00
N LYS A 33 -6.08 17.84 15.30
CA LYS A 33 -5.35 17.16 16.38
C LYS A 33 -5.65 15.67 16.42
N ASN A 34 -6.93 15.31 16.28
CA ASN A 34 -7.36 13.91 16.27
C ASN A 34 -6.91 13.22 14.98
N ILE A 35 -6.98 13.90 13.83
CA ILE A 35 -6.49 13.38 12.55
C ILE A 35 -4.99 13.04 12.65
N MET A 36 -4.18 13.97 13.18
CA MET A 36 -2.75 13.74 13.38
C MET A 36 -2.48 12.56 14.32
N ALA A 37 -3.24 12.44 15.41
CA ALA A 37 -3.08 11.31 16.33
C ALA A 37 -3.37 9.95 15.65
N TRP A 38 -4.40 9.88 14.81
CA TRP A 38 -4.71 8.66 14.05
C TRP A 38 -3.68 8.38 12.96
N LEU A 39 -3.15 9.40 12.26
CA LEU A 39 -2.07 9.22 11.29
C LEU A 39 -0.80 8.68 11.96
N THR A 40 -0.43 9.23 13.12
CA THR A 40 0.67 8.72 13.94
C THR A 40 0.48 7.25 14.29
N TYR A 41 -0.74 6.86 14.69
CA TYR A 41 -1.08 5.45 14.91
C TYR A 41 -0.88 4.60 13.65
N TRP A 42 -1.39 5.03 12.50
CA TRP A 42 -1.27 4.29 11.24
C TRP A 42 0.18 4.09 10.79
N ILE A 43 1.04 5.10 10.97
CA ILE A 43 2.46 5.01 10.64
C ILE A 43 3.16 3.97 11.53
N VAL A 44 2.90 4.01 12.84
CA VAL A 44 3.50 3.06 13.78
C VAL A 44 2.97 1.64 13.55
N MET A 45 1.68 1.49 13.24
CA MET A 45 1.11 0.19 12.89
C MET A 45 1.71 -0.39 11.61
N ALA A 46 1.95 0.42 10.59
CA ALA A 46 2.59 -0.04 9.35
C ALA A 46 4.00 -0.59 9.62
N LEU A 47 4.81 0.14 10.40
CA LEU A 47 6.15 -0.33 10.80
C LEU A 47 6.07 -1.61 11.64
N PHE A 48 5.12 -1.66 12.57
CA PHE A 48 4.89 -2.86 13.37
C PHE A 48 4.51 -4.06 12.50
N SER A 49 3.62 -3.91 11.53
CA SER A 49 3.20 -5.00 10.63
C SER A 49 4.35 -5.53 9.76
N VAL A 50 5.25 -4.65 9.29
CA VAL A 50 6.46 -5.08 8.57
C VAL A 50 7.41 -5.84 9.50
N GLY A 51 7.61 -5.33 10.71
CA GLY A 51 8.40 -6.00 11.74
C GLY A 51 7.82 -7.35 12.14
N GLU A 52 6.49 -7.44 12.25
CA GLU A 52 5.75 -8.65 12.60
C GLU A 52 5.98 -9.76 11.59
N GLY A 53 5.84 -9.47 10.28
CA GLY A 53 6.06 -10.47 9.24
C GLY A 53 7.48 -11.05 9.26
N THR A 54 8.46 -10.23 9.66
CA THR A 54 9.86 -10.66 9.82
C THR A 54 10.04 -11.46 11.11
N ALA A 55 9.56 -10.93 12.24
CA ALA A 55 9.70 -11.52 13.57
C ALA A 55 8.99 -12.88 13.67
N ASP A 56 7.85 -13.07 12.99
CA ASP A 56 7.16 -14.35 12.94
C ASP A 56 8.00 -15.43 12.27
N ASN A 57 8.84 -15.07 11.31
CA ASN A 57 9.76 -16.01 10.69
C ASN A 57 10.90 -16.46 11.62
N PHE A 58 11.27 -15.64 12.61
CA PHE A 58 12.41 -15.90 13.50
C PHE A 58 12.02 -16.38 14.91
N ILE A 59 10.87 -15.95 15.44
CA ILE A 59 10.51 -16.07 16.87
C ILE A 59 9.29 -16.99 17.08
N PHE A 60 8.77 -17.65 16.04
CA PHE A 60 7.58 -18.53 16.13
C PHE A 60 7.69 -19.68 17.15
N TRP A 61 8.92 -20.07 17.54
CA TRP A 61 9.18 -21.19 18.44
C TRP A 61 9.07 -20.84 19.93
N LEU A 62 9.00 -19.55 20.29
CA LEU A 62 8.97 -19.11 21.68
C LEU A 62 7.54 -19.20 22.28
N PRO A 63 7.33 -19.92 23.39
CA PRO A 63 6.03 -19.95 24.07
C PRO A 63 5.70 -18.54 24.63
N PHE A 64 4.42 -18.12 24.52
CA PHE A 64 3.88 -16.78 24.90
C PHE A 64 4.19 -15.59 23.97
N TYR A 65 4.88 -15.80 22.84
CA TYR A 65 5.16 -14.71 21.89
C TYR A 65 3.90 -13.99 21.38
N TYR A 66 2.86 -14.73 21.00
CA TYR A 66 1.61 -14.15 20.49
C TYR A 66 0.82 -13.35 21.54
N GLU A 67 0.88 -13.75 22.81
CA GLU A 67 0.19 -13.07 23.92
C GLU A 67 0.84 -11.71 24.24
N ILE A 68 2.18 -11.69 24.32
CA ILE A 68 2.95 -10.46 24.50
C ILE A 68 2.72 -9.53 23.31
N LYS A 69 2.67 -10.09 22.10
CA LYS A 69 2.39 -9.34 20.88
C LYS A 69 1.00 -8.69 20.91
N MET A 70 -0.04 -9.41 21.36
CA MET A 70 -1.38 -8.83 21.54
C MET A 70 -1.37 -7.63 22.48
N ILE A 71 -0.71 -7.77 23.64
CA ILE A 71 -0.63 -6.70 24.62
C ILE A 71 0.08 -5.49 24.02
N PHE A 72 1.15 -5.72 23.24
CA PHE A 72 1.85 -4.64 22.55
C PHE A 72 0.96 -3.91 21.53
N VAL A 73 0.20 -4.63 20.71
CA VAL A 73 -0.74 -4.03 19.75
C VAL A 73 -1.84 -3.23 20.47
N ILE A 74 -2.41 -3.78 21.55
CA ILE A 74 -3.41 -3.07 22.37
C ILE A 74 -2.81 -1.79 22.97
N TRP A 75 -1.57 -1.85 23.43
CA TRP A 75 -0.86 -0.69 23.96
C TRP A 75 -0.60 0.40 22.91
N LEU A 76 -0.38 0.02 21.64
CA LEU A 76 -0.27 0.97 20.52
C LEU A 76 -1.61 1.65 20.21
N ILE A 77 -2.72 0.91 20.30
CA ILE A 77 -4.08 1.41 20.01
C ILE A 77 -4.55 2.37 21.10
N LEU A 78 -4.14 2.16 22.36
CA LEU A 78 -4.66 2.92 23.49
C LEU A 78 -4.29 4.42 23.38
N PRO A 79 -5.27 5.32 23.21
CA PRO A 79 -4.99 6.76 23.12
C PRO A 79 -4.49 7.33 24.47
N GLN A 80 -4.81 6.65 25.58
CA GLN A 80 -4.45 7.08 26.94
C GLN A 80 -2.97 6.87 27.26
N THR A 81 -2.33 5.81 26.73
CA THR A 81 -0.91 5.52 26.98
C THR A 81 0.02 6.25 26.01
N GLN A 82 -0.52 6.79 24.90
CA GLN A 82 0.22 7.48 23.83
C GLN A 82 1.42 6.65 23.32
N GLY A 83 1.31 5.31 23.35
CA GLY A 83 2.41 4.41 23.00
C GLY A 83 2.91 4.63 21.57
N ALA A 84 1.97 4.73 20.62
CA ALA A 84 2.29 5.07 19.23
C ALA A 84 3.02 6.42 19.12
N LYS A 85 2.57 7.46 19.83
CA LYS A 85 3.21 8.78 19.79
C LYS A 85 4.66 8.74 20.28
N ARG A 86 4.96 7.99 21.35
CA ARG A 86 6.36 7.86 21.84
C ARG A 86 7.27 7.20 20.81
N ILE A 87 6.81 6.11 20.20
CA ILE A 87 7.60 5.42 19.16
C ILE A 87 7.78 6.33 17.95
N TYR A 88 6.72 7.03 17.57
CA TYR A 88 6.75 7.98 16.46
C TYR A 88 7.80 9.07 16.68
N ASP A 89 7.72 9.78 17.80
CA ASP A 89 8.63 10.90 18.10
C ASP A 89 10.09 10.42 18.28
N SER A 90 10.30 9.23 18.87
CA SER A 90 11.65 8.77 19.25
C SER A 90 12.39 8.02 18.13
N TYR A 91 11.68 7.23 17.32
CA TYR A 91 12.31 6.34 16.34
C TYR A 91 11.86 6.64 14.91
N VAL A 92 10.57 6.89 14.70
CA VAL A 92 10.04 7.08 13.34
C VAL A 92 10.52 8.40 12.76
N VAL A 93 10.29 9.52 13.45
CA VAL A 93 10.69 10.85 12.99
C VAL A 93 12.17 10.91 12.59
N PRO A 94 13.15 10.58 13.46
CA PRO A 94 14.56 10.69 13.09
C PRO A 94 14.96 9.76 11.95
N THR A 95 14.37 8.57 11.88
CA THR A 95 14.66 7.61 10.81
C THR A 95 14.07 8.08 9.49
N LEU A 96 12.79 8.45 9.48
CA LEU A 96 12.08 8.83 8.27
C LEU A 96 12.65 10.12 7.68
N THR A 97 12.91 11.15 8.50
CA THR A 97 13.55 12.39 8.03
C THR A 97 14.94 12.15 7.43
N ARG A 98 15.69 11.16 7.93
CA ARG A 98 17.00 10.81 7.35
C ARG A 98 16.88 10.20 5.96
N TYR A 99 15.88 9.34 5.73
CA TYR A 99 15.72 8.60 4.48
C TYR A 99 14.72 9.23 3.50
N GLU A 100 13.94 10.22 3.93
CA GLU A 100 12.89 10.89 3.16
C GLU A 100 13.37 11.29 1.76
N LYS A 101 14.50 12.02 1.68
CA LYS A 101 15.06 12.46 0.39
C LYS A 101 15.45 11.31 -0.54
N GLU A 102 15.94 10.20 0.02
CA GLU A 102 16.34 9.05 -0.77
C GLU A 102 15.11 8.28 -1.26
N ILE A 103 14.11 8.13 -0.40
CA ILE A 103 12.82 7.51 -0.73
C ILE A 103 12.14 8.32 -1.84
N ASP A 104 12.04 9.64 -1.69
CA ASP A 104 11.44 10.53 -2.68
C ASP A 104 12.15 10.47 -4.02
N LYS A 105 13.49 10.43 -4.01
CA LYS A 105 14.29 10.28 -5.22
C LYS A 105 13.99 8.95 -5.92
N LYS A 106 13.95 7.84 -5.18
CA LYS A 106 13.65 6.50 -5.74
C LYS A 106 12.22 6.41 -6.25
N LEU A 107 11.25 6.97 -5.53
CA LEU A 107 9.85 7.04 -5.96
C LEU A 107 9.71 7.89 -7.23
N GLY A 108 10.39 9.03 -7.31
CA GLY A 108 10.42 9.87 -8.51
C GLY A 108 10.99 9.13 -9.73
N MET A 109 12.12 8.43 -9.55
CA MET A 109 12.71 7.61 -10.62
C MET A 109 11.79 6.46 -11.04
N ALA A 110 11.14 5.77 -10.09
CA ALA A 110 10.20 4.70 -10.39
C ALA A 110 8.97 5.22 -11.15
N GLN A 111 8.44 6.37 -10.75
CA GLN A 111 7.31 7.01 -11.43
C GLN A 111 7.68 7.43 -12.85
N GLU A 112 8.86 8.01 -13.04
CA GLU A 112 9.39 8.37 -14.36
C GLU A 112 9.56 7.13 -15.25
N GLN A 113 10.11 6.03 -14.72
CA GLN A 113 10.22 4.76 -15.44
C GLN A 113 8.86 4.19 -15.84
N VAL A 114 7.87 4.21 -14.94
CA VAL A 114 6.50 3.76 -15.23
C VAL A 114 5.84 4.63 -16.29
N THR A 115 6.00 5.95 -16.23
CA THR A 115 5.46 6.88 -17.25
C THR A 115 6.12 6.67 -18.61
N ASN A 116 7.44 6.52 -18.64
CA ASN A 116 8.18 6.32 -19.89
C ASN A 116 7.81 4.99 -20.55
N GLN A 117 7.88 3.88 -19.80
CA GLN A 117 7.47 2.55 -20.31
C GLN A 117 6.00 2.51 -20.72
N GLY A 118 5.10 3.11 -19.92
CA GLY A 118 3.68 3.20 -20.26
C GLY A 118 3.44 3.97 -21.56
N SER A 119 4.15 5.08 -21.77
CA SER A 119 4.05 5.88 -22.99
C SER A 119 4.55 5.14 -24.24
N GLU A 120 5.61 4.34 -24.10
CA GLU A 120 6.15 3.53 -25.19
C GLU A 120 5.19 2.39 -25.58
N LEU A 121 4.61 1.70 -24.59
CA LEU A 121 3.60 0.67 -24.83
C LEU A 121 2.36 1.23 -25.57
N VAL A 122 1.90 2.42 -25.18
CA VAL A 122 0.78 3.11 -25.87
C VAL A 122 1.13 3.46 -27.31
N LYS A 123 2.34 3.99 -27.55
CA LYS A 123 2.81 4.30 -28.92
C LYS A 123 2.91 3.05 -29.78
N GLN A 124 3.49 1.97 -29.25
CA GLN A 124 3.58 0.68 -29.95
C GLN A 124 2.19 0.12 -30.29
N GLY A 125 1.24 0.19 -29.35
CA GLY A 125 -0.15 -0.22 -29.57
C GLY A 125 -0.84 0.58 -30.68
N LEU A 126 -0.65 1.91 -30.70
CA LEU A 126 -1.18 2.79 -31.74
C LEU A 126 -0.60 2.47 -33.13
N GLU A 127 0.70 2.26 -33.23
CA GLU A 127 1.34 1.95 -34.52
C GLU A 127 0.93 0.57 -35.05
N LEU A 128 0.83 -0.45 -34.18
CA LEU A 128 0.28 -1.76 -34.55
C LEU A 128 -1.16 -1.66 -35.05
N SER A 129 -1.99 -0.85 -34.39
CA SER A 129 -3.38 -0.61 -34.81
C SER A 129 -3.46 0.04 -36.19
N LYS A 130 -2.64 1.08 -36.45
CA LYS A 130 -2.57 1.73 -37.77
C LYS A 130 -2.11 0.77 -38.87
N GLN A 131 -1.07 -0.02 -38.61
CA GLN A 131 -0.56 -1.01 -39.57
C GLN A 131 -1.59 -2.12 -39.84
N GLY A 132 -2.29 -2.60 -38.81
CA GLY A 132 -3.37 -3.57 -38.95
C GLY A 132 -4.51 -3.01 -39.81
N LEU A 133 -4.95 -1.78 -39.55
CA LEU A 133 -5.96 -1.10 -40.35
C LEU A 133 -5.52 -0.95 -41.82
N ALA A 134 -4.29 -0.50 -42.08
CA ALA A 134 -3.76 -0.35 -43.43
C ALA A 134 -3.78 -1.67 -44.22
N LYS A 135 -3.36 -2.77 -43.60
CA LYS A 135 -3.42 -4.11 -44.21
C LYS A 135 -4.86 -4.57 -44.50
N LEU A 136 -5.81 -4.28 -43.60
CA LEU A 136 -7.22 -4.60 -43.84
C LEU A 136 -7.80 -3.82 -45.03
N TYR A 137 -7.41 -2.56 -45.19
CA TYR A 137 -7.80 -1.75 -46.35
C TYR A 137 -7.24 -2.30 -47.67
N GLU A 138 -5.96 -2.70 -47.71
CA GLU A 138 -5.36 -3.32 -48.90
C GLU A 138 -6.09 -4.60 -49.30
N VAL A 139 -6.31 -5.52 -48.35
CA VAL A 139 -7.00 -6.79 -48.63
C VAL A 139 -8.43 -6.58 -49.13
N ALA A 140 -9.15 -5.61 -48.54
CA ALA A 140 -10.49 -5.25 -49.00
C ALA A 140 -10.47 -4.67 -50.43
N ALA A 141 -9.49 -3.82 -50.76
CA ALA A 141 -9.33 -3.25 -52.10
C ALA A 141 -9.01 -4.33 -53.15
N GLU A 142 -8.11 -5.27 -52.84
CA GLU A 142 -7.79 -6.41 -53.72
C GLU A 142 -9.00 -7.33 -53.93
N GLY A 143 -9.77 -7.61 -52.87
CA GLY A 143 -10.99 -8.42 -52.97
C GLY A 143 -12.08 -7.79 -53.85
N ILE A 144 -12.26 -6.46 -53.74
CA ILE A 144 -13.22 -5.71 -54.57
C ILE A 144 -12.79 -5.69 -56.04
N LEU A 145 -11.50 -5.57 -56.33
CA LEU A 145 -10.98 -5.60 -57.71
C LEU A 145 -11.14 -6.99 -58.35
N LYS A 146 -10.99 -8.06 -57.56
CA LYS A 146 -11.13 -9.43 -58.05
C LYS A 146 -12.59 -9.82 -58.33
N GLY A 147 -13.52 -9.43 -57.46
CA GLY A 147 -14.96 -9.67 -57.63
C GLY A 147 -15.64 -8.82 -58.70
N LYS A 148 -14.93 -7.90 -59.36
CA LYS A 148 -15.45 -7.08 -60.48
C LYS A 148 -15.09 -7.66 -61.87
N ASN A 149 -14.20 -8.66 -61.91
CA ASN A 149 -13.73 -9.29 -63.15
C ASN A 149 -14.31 -10.70 -63.40
N ASP A 150 -15.19 -11.19 -62.51
CA ASP A 150 -16.03 -12.39 -62.67
C ASP A 150 -17.49 -11.98 -62.86
#